data_AF-A0A7C9ELG2-F1
#
_entry.id   AF-A0A7C9ELG2-F1
#
_cell.length_a   1.000
_cell.length_b   1.000
_cell.length_c   1.000
_cell.angle_alpha   90.00
_cell.angle_beta   90.00
_cell.angle_gamma   90.00
#
_symmetry.space_group_name_H-M   'P 1'
#
loop_
_entity.id
_entity.type
_entity.pdbx_description
1 polymer ?
#
loop_
_entity_poly.entity_id
_entity_poly.type
_entity_poly.pdbx_seq_one_letter_code
_entity_poly.pdbx_strand_id
1 'polypeptide(L)'
;MADEAIGKDRGVELEAKRRADGSWHPCQVSLRPGGLSVKLEGEDSEDIILDVDNALTCLRVRSVPLYQDDCCYIEEGTEVLAAREQNSDRLFFDAVVQKVELIPRMFLERYLSLGSIVCVWVLPFESSYK
;
A
#
# COMPACT_ATOMS: atom_id res chain seq x y z
N MET A 1 -13.51 14.80 -38.49
CA MET A 1 -12.92 15.89 -37.69
C MET A 1 -13.86 16.14 -36.53
N ALA A 2 -13.54 16.03 -35.26
CA ALA A 2 -12.33 15.66 -34.53
C ALA A 2 -12.82 14.96 -33.25
N ASP A 3 -12.15 13.89 -32.82
CA ASP A 3 -12.32 13.34 -31.47
C ASP A 3 -10.92 13.20 -30.88
N GLU A 4 -10.45 14.32 -30.32
CA GLU A 4 -9.27 14.37 -29.46
C GLU A 4 -9.66 13.86 -28.06
N ALA A 5 -9.81 12.54 -27.92
CA ALA A 5 -9.61 11.90 -26.62
C ALA A 5 -8.10 11.73 -26.43
N ILE A 6 -7.43 12.84 -26.07
CA ILE A 6 -6.07 12.81 -25.52
C ILE A 6 -6.11 11.81 -24.37
N GLY A 7 -5.44 10.67 -24.57
CA GLY A 7 -5.32 9.62 -23.58
C GLY A 7 -4.90 10.25 -22.26
N LYS A 8 -5.78 10.13 -21.27
CA LYS A 8 -5.49 10.46 -19.89
C LYS A 8 -4.20 9.71 -19.55
N ASP A 9 -3.10 10.43 -19.46
CA ASP A 9 -1.81 9.89 -19.04
C ASP A 9 -2.08 9.06 -17.78
N ARG A 10 -1.89 7.75 -17.85
CA ARG A 10 -2.04 6.86 -16.70
C ARG A 10 -0.81 7.08 -15.84
N GLY A 11 -0.76 8.27 -15.21
CA GLY A 11 0.33 8.68 -14.34
C GLY A 11 0.57 7.60 -13.28
N VAL A 12 1.84 7.35 -13.00
CA VAL A 12 2.24 6.40 -11.96
C VAL A 12 1.74 6.91 -10.62
N GLU A 13 0.87 6.13 -9.97
CA GLU A 13 0.46 6.42 -8.60
C GLU A 13 1.58 6.01 -7.64
N LEU A 14 1.85 6.87 -6.66
CA LEU A 14 2.93 6.69 -5.69
C LEU A 14 2.38 6.65 -4.27
N GLU A 15 3.07 5.92 -3.41
CA GLU A 15 2.88 5.96 -1.97
C GLU A 15 4.20 6.28 -1.29
N ALA A 16 4.11 6.97 -0.16
CA ALA A 16 5.25 7.36 0.63
C ALA A 16 5.13 6.88 2.08
N LYS A 17 6.28 6.58 2.67
CA LYS A 17 6.38 6.14 4.06
C LYS A 17 6.37 7.36 4.97
N ARG A 18 5.36 7.44 5.83
CA ARG A 18 5.21 8.49 6.83
C ARG A 18 6.25 8.34 7.92
N ARG A 19 7.01 9.41 8.20
CA ARG A 19 8.10 9.38 9.19
C ARG A 19 7.63 9.15 10.62
N ALA A 20 6.42 9.60 10.97
CA ALA A 20 5.91 9.57 12.34
C ALA A 20 5.65 8.16 12.88
N ASP A 21 5.10 7.28 12.03
CA ASP A 21 4.64 5.95 12.42
C ASP A 21 5.18 4.84 11.51
N GLY A 22 5.86 5.19 10.42
CA GLY A 22 6.39 4.24 9.43
C GLY A 22 5.33 3.63 8.51
N SER A 23 4.10 4.15 8.52
CA SER A 23 3.02 3.65 7.67
C SER A 23 3.10 4.21 6.25
N TRP A 24 2.60 3.47 5.27
CA TRP A 24 2.54 3.89 3.87
C TRP A 24 1.23 4.58 3.56
N HIS A 25 1.32 5.72 2.86
CA HIS A 25 0.18 6.54 2.47
C HIS A 25 0.27 6.92 1.00
N PRO A 26 -0.86 6.99 0.28
CA PRO A 26 -0.91 7.62 -1.04
C PRO A 26 -0.31 9.02 -0.98
N CYS A 27 0.44 9.40 -2.01
CA CYS A 27 1.11 10.69 -2.02
C CYS A 27 1.13 11.32 -3.41
N GLN A 28 1.29 12.64 -3.42
CA GLN A 28 1.59 13.41 -4.62
C GLN A 28 3.02 13.91 -4.54
N VAL A 29 3.76 13.73 -5.64
CA VAL A 29 5.13 14.23 -5.75
C VAL A 29 5.19 15.40 -6.73
N SER A 30 5.97 16.42 -6.38
CA SER A 30 6.24 17.54 -7.27
C SER A 30 7.73 17.87 -7.24
N LEU A 31 8.31 18.09 -8.41
CA LEU A 31 9.71 18.50 -8.51
C LEU A 31 9.80 20.00 -8.19
N ARG A 32 10.63 20.36 -7.21
CA ARG A 32 10.89 21.75 -6.84
C ARG A 32 12.37 22.09 -6.98
N PRO A 33 12.74 23.37 -7.19
CA PRO A 33 14.12 23.80 -7.10
C PRO A 33 14.67 23.46 -5.71
N GLY A 34 15.54 22.46 -5.63
CA GLY A 34 16.10 21.96 -4.38
C GLY A 34 15.73 20.51 -4.04
N GLY A 35 14.76 19.86 -4.69
CA GLY A 35 14.47 18.44 -4.44
C GLY A 35 13.07 18.00 -4.84
N LEU A 36 12.70 16.81 -4.36
CA LEU A 36 11.38 16.22 -4.57
C LEU A 36 10.47 16.55 -3.38
N SER A 37 9.39 17.30 -3.62
CA SER A 37 8.38 17.59 -2.61
C SER A 37 7.34 16.48 -2.61
N VAL A 38 7.08 15.88 -1.45
CA VAL A 38 6.11 14.79 -1.24
C VAL A 38 5.01 15.29 -0.33
N LYS A 39 3.77 15.17 -0.78
CA LYS A 39 2.58 15.49 0.01
C LYS A 39 1.76 14.23 0.21
N LEU A 40 1.56 13.84 1.47
CA LEU A 40 0.69 12.71 1.80
C LEU A 40 -0.78 13.12 1.62
N GLU A 41 -1.60 12.23 1.08
CA GLU A 41 -3.03 12.48 0.95
C GLU A 41 -3.67 12.61 2.35
N GLY A 42 -4.37 13.73 2.58
CA GLY A 42 -4.99 14.01 3.87
C GLY A 42 -4.10 14.76 4.87
N GLU A 43 -2.83 15.02 4.55
CA GLU A 43 -1.97 15.91 5.34
C GLU A 43 -1.78 17.29 4.68
N ASP A 44 -1.78 18.33 5.50
CA ASP A 44 -1.53 19.71 5.06
C ASP A 44 -0.03 20.00 4.88
N SER A 45 0.83 19.20 5.50
CA SER A 45 2.29 19.33 5.43
C SER A 45 2.87 18.62 4.21
N GLU A 46 3.92 19.21 3.65
CA GLU A 46 4.73 18.64 2.58
C GLU A 46 6.14 18.37 3.11
N ASP A 47 6.66 17.18 2.82
CA ASP A 47 8.04 16.82 3.10
C ASP A 47 8.92 17.04 1.86
N ILE A 48 10.15 17.49 2.06
CA ILE A 48 11.11 17.68 0.96
C ILE A 48 12.19 16.62 1.06
N ILE A 49 12.30 15.79 0.02
CA ILE A 49 13.35 14.79 -0.14
C ILE A 49 14.42 15.37 -1.06
N LEU A 50 15.62 15.58 -0.51
CA LEU A 50 16.76 16.17 -1.21
C LEU A 50 17.69 15.11 -1.82
N ASP A 51 17.59 13.87 -1.33
CA ASP A 51 18.55 12.82 -1.56
C ASP A 51 17.88 11.59 -2.19
N VAL A 52 18.59 10.95 -3.12
CA VAL A 52 18.07 9.82 -3.91
C VAL A 52 17.90 8.58 -3.05
N ASP A 53 18.83 8.29 -2.14
CA ASP A 53 18.72 7.10 -1.27
C ASP A 53 17.51 7.24 -0.35
N ASN A 54 17.31 8.43 0.22
CA ASN A 54 16.11 8.74 0.99
C ASN A 54 14.83 8.62 0.14
N ALA A 55 14.85 9.05 -1.12
CA ALA A 55 13.71 8.90 -2.02
C ALA A 55 13.38 7.43 -2.26
N LEU A 56 14.39 6.59 -2.55
CA LEU A 56 14.20 5.17 -2.80
C LEU A 56 13.71 4.40 -1.56
N THR A 57 14.06 4.83 -0.36
CA THR A 57 13.57 4.19 0.88
C THR A 57 12.18 4.65 1.31
N CYS A 58 11.75 5.83 0.89
CA CYS A 58 10.53 6.47 1.39
C CYS A 58 9.44 6.61 0.33
N LEU A 59 9.72 6.37 -0.95
CA LEU A 59 8.76 6.43 -2.05
C LEU A 59 8.79 5.13 -2.85
N ARG A 60 7.61 4.67 -3.25
CA ARG A 60 7.47 3.57 -4.20
C ARG A 60 6.21 3.71 -5.02
N VAL A 61 6.12 2.89 -6.07
CA VAL A 61 4.88 2.71 -6.83
C VAL A 61 3.82 2.16 -5.90
N ARG A 62 2.62 2.73 -5.99
CA ARG A 62 1.49 2.36 -5.13
C ARG A 62 1.22 0.86 -5.19
N SER A 63 1.02 0.27 -4.03
CA SER A 63 0.67 -1.15 -3.89
C SER A 63 -0.67 -1.45 -4.57
N VAL A 64 -0.74 -2.55 -5.31
CA VAL A 64 -1.95 -2.94 -6.04
C VAL A 64 -2.91 -3.64 -5.07
N PRO A 65 -4.15 -3.16 -4.91
CA PRO A 65 -5.14 -3.83 -4.09
C PRO A 65 -5.49 -5.19 -4.69
N LEU A 66 -5.61 -6.20 -3.84
CA LEU A 66 -6.03 -7.54 -4.22
C LEU A 66 -7.55 -7.56 -4.44
N TYR A 67 -8.01 -8.15 -5.54
CA TYR A 67 -9.42 -8.28 -5.87
C TYR A 67 -9.87 -9.73 -5.87
N GLN A 68 -11.00 -10.02 -5.22
CA GLN A 68 -11.70 -11.31 -5.28
C GLN A 68 -10.77 -12.52 -5.05
N ASP A 69 -10.41 -13.20 -6.13
CA ASP A 69 -9.65 -14.45 -6.15
C ASP A 69 -8.13 -14.22 -6.15
N ASP A 70 -7.67 -12.97 -6.23
CA ASP A 70 -6.23 -12.64 -6.20
C ASP A 70 -5.55 -13.13 -4.93
N CYS A 71 -6.32 -13.26 -3.84
CA CYS A 71 -5.86 -13.82 -2.57
C CYS A 71 -5.35 -15.27 -2.70
N CYS A 72 -5.77 -16.00 -3.73
CA CYS A 72 -5.32 -17.38 -3.97
C CYS A 72 -3.88 -17.45 -4.48
N TYR A 73 -3.31 -16.36 -4.98
CA TYR A 73 -1.94 -16.28 -5.46
C TYR A 73 -0.95 -15.83 -4.39
N ILE A 74 -1.43 -15.51 -3.18
CA ILE A 74 -0.56 -15.15 -2.07
C ILE A 74 0.03 -16.42 -1.48
N GLU A 75 1.34 -16.48 -1.39
CA GLU A 75 2.08 -17.59 -0.79
C GLU A 75 2.82 -17.14 0.47
N GLU A 76 3.18 -18.11 1.32
CA GLU A 76 4.07 -17.87 2.45
C GLU A 76 5.40 -17.27 1.96
N GLY A 77 5.89 -16.25 2.66
CA GLY A 77 7.07 -15.47 2.27
C GLY A 77 6.78 -14.32 1.32
N THR A 78 5.55 -14.15 0.82
CA THR A 78 5.19 -13.01 -0.04
C THR A 78 5.20 -11.70 0.75
N GLU A 79 5.83 -10.66 0.20
CA GLU A 79 5.78 -9.30 0.77
C GLU A 79 4.48 -8.62 0.38
N VAL A 80 3.75 -8.12 1.37
CA VAL A 80 2.44 -7.48 1.19
C VAL A 80 2.35 -6.20 2.00
N LEU A 81 1.50 -5.28 1.53
CA LEU A 81 1.10 -4.11 2.30
C LEU A 81 -0.14 -4.46 3.13
N ALA A 82 0.03 -4.61 4.44
CA ALA A 82 -1.02 -5.03 5.36
C ALA A 82 -1.67 -3.83 6.06
N ALA A 83 -3.00 -3.85 6.16
CA ALA A 83 -3.75 -2.89 6.95
C ALA A 83 -3.79 -3.31 8.43
N ARG A 84 -3.38 -2.40 9.32
CA ARG A 84 -3.56 -2.50 10.77
C ARG A 84 -4.58 -1.46 11.21
N GLU A 85 -5.68 -1.93 11.76
CA GLU A 85 -6.71 -1.04 12.32
C GLU A 85 -6.30 -0.59 13.73
N GLN A 86 -6.23 0.72 13.94
CA GLN A 86 -5.85 1.34 15.21
C GLN A 86 -6.74 2.55 15.46
N ASN A 87 -7.51 2.53 16.55
CA ASN A 87 -8.38 3.65 16.96
C ASN A 87 -9.34 4.18 15.87
N SER A 88 -9.85 3.31 15.00
CA SER A 88 -10.70 3.62 13.82
C SER A 88 -9.98 4.12 12.58
N ASP A 89 -8.65 4.29 12.64
CA ASP A 89 -7.81 4.55 11.48
C ASP A 89 -7.22 3.25 10.94
N ARG A 90 -7.04 3.18 9.62
CA ARG A 90 -6.36 2.08 8.94
C ARG A 90 -4.99 2.54 8.51
N LEU A 91 -3.96 1.98 9.14
CA LEU A 91 -2.57 2.24 8.83
C LEU A 91 -2.02 1.08 8.01
N PHE A 92 -1.19 1.36 7.01
CA PHE A 92 -0.66 0.36 6.11
C PHE A 92 0.83 0.14 6.36
N PHE A 93 1.26 -1.12 6.52
CA PHE A 93 2.64 -1.47 6.83
C PHE A 93 3.15 -2.62 5.96
N ASP A 94 4.45 -2.60 5.67
CA ASP A 94 5.10 -3.75 5.04
C ASP A 94 5.05 -4.95 6.00
N ALA A 95 4.67 -6.07 5.43
CA ALA A 95 4.56 -7.30 6.18
C ALA A 95 4.89 -8.49 5.28
N VAL A 96 5.36 -9.57 5.89
CA VAL A 96 5.62 -10.83 5.19
C VAL A 96 4.56 -11.82 5.59
N VAL A 97 3.99 -12.48 4.59
CA VAL A 97 2.99 -13.54 4.80
C VAL A 97 3.68 -14.71 5.49
N GLN A 98 3.30 -14.99 6.73
CA GLN A 98 3.85 -16.08 7.50
C GLN A 98 3.13 -17.40 7.20
N LYS A 99 1.81 -17.33 7.06
CA LYS A 99 0.96 -18.51 6.87
C LYS A 99 -0.27 -18.15 6.05
N VAL A 100 -0.62 -19.04 5.12
CA VAL A 100 -1.83 -18.94 4.30
C VAL A 100 -2.75 -20.12 4.64
N GLU A 101 -3.95 -19.81 5.12
CA GLU A 101 -4.96 -20.83 5.42
C GLU A 101 -6.18 -20.64 4.51
N LEU A 102 -6.47 -21.65 3.69
CA LEU A 102 -7.69 -21.75 2.90
C LEU A 102 -8.80 -22.29 3.80
N ILE A 103 -9.75 -21.43 4.17
CA ILE A 103 -10.89 -21.83 4.99
C ILE A 103 -12.06 -22.24 4.08
N PRO A 104 -12.49 -23.52 4.11
CA PRO A 104 -13.68 -23.95 3.38
C PRO A 104 -14.92 -23.28 3.97
N ARG A 105 -15.76 -22.73 3.08
CA ARG A 105 -16.91 -21.87 3.41
C ARG A 105 -18.04 -22.49 4.26
N MET A 106 -17.92 -23.75 4.68
CA MET A 106 -18.94 -24.42 5.50
C MET A 106 -19.03 -23.89 6.94
N PHE A 107 -18.15 -22.97 7.37
CA PHE A 107 -18.07 -22.49 8.76
C PHE A 107 -18.44 -21.02 9.00
N LEU A 108 -18.82 -20.24 7.98
CA LEU A 108 -19.30 -18.85 8.18
C LEU A 108 -20.70 -18.69 7.58
N GLU A 109 -21.73 -18.87 8.42
CA GLU A 109 -23.07 -18.42 8.08
C GLU A 109 -23.12 -16.89 8.08
N ARG A 110 -23.60 -16.36 6.95
CA ARG A 110 -23.93 -14.96 6.63
C ARG A 110 -22.74 -14.08 6.27
N TYR A 111 -22.87 -13.53 5.07
CA TYR A 111 -22.10 -12.46 4.41
C TYR A 111 -21.09 -12.90 3.34
N LEU A 112 -21.46 -12.52 2.11
CA LEU A 112 -20.66 -12.30 0.90
C LEU A 112 -20.57 -13.47 -0.09
N SER A 113 -20.43 -13.08 -1.36
CA SER A 113 -20.50 -13.85 -2.60
C SER A 113 -19.44 -14.95 -2.75
N LEU A 114 -19.78 -16.00 -3.51
CA LEU A 114 -18.96 -17.17 -3.91
C LEU A 114 -17.44 -16.87 -3.97
N GLY A 115 -16.70 -17.35 -2.99
CA GLY A 115 -15.23 -17.26 -2.93
C GLY A 115 -14.71 -17.85 -1.61
N SER A 116 -13.63 -18.63 -1.68
CA SER A 116 -12.90 -19.13 -0.50
C SER A 116 -12.36 -17.94 0.30
N ILE A 117 -12.40 -18.01 1.64
CA ILE A 117 -11.77 -16.98 2.47
C ILE A 117 -10.33 -17.42 2.70
N VAL A 118 -9.38 -16.59 2.25
CA VAL A 118 -7.96 -16.76 2.55
C VAL A 118 -7.64 -15.93 3.79
N CYS A 119 -7.28 -16.60 4.88
CA CYS A 119 -6.74 -15.92 6.05
C CYS A 119 -5.21 -15.83 5.89
N VAL A 120 -4.72 -14.59 5.86
CA VAL A 120 -3.29 -14.28 5.72
C VAL A 120 -2.78 -13.79 7.07
N TRP A 121 -1.90 -14.57 7.68
CA TRP A 121 -1.19 -14.14 8.88
C TRP A 121 0.07 -13.42 8.45
N VAL A 122 0.23 -12.18 8.88
CA VAL A 122 1.37 -11.35 8.52
C VAL A 122 2.20 -11.01 9.74
N LEU A 123 3.52 -11.09 9.63
CA LEU A 123 4.44 -10.57 10.64
C LEU A 123 4.79 -9.13 10.29
N PRO A 124 4.69 -8.19 11.23
CA PRO A 124 5.10 -6.81 10.98
C PRO A 124 6.60 -6.79 10.67
N PHE A 125 6.98 -6.08 9.60
CA PHE A 125 8.39 -5.79 9.38
C PHE A 125 8.81 -4.77 10.46
N GLU A 126 9.50 -5.23 11.51
CA GLU A 126 10.10 -4.32 12.50
C GLU A 126 11.17 -3.49 11.79
N SER A 127 10.77 -2.31 11.34
CA SER A 127 11.68 -1.32 10.79
C SER A 127 12.54 -0.77 11.93
N SER A 128 13.61 -1.49 12.27
CA SER A 128 14.68 -1.00 13.15
C SER A 128 15.40 0.15 12.44
N TYR A 129 14.85 1.36 12.57
CA TYR A 129 15.65 2.57 12.40
C TYR A 129 16.31 2.88 13.75
N LYS A 130 17.61 2.61 13.83
CA LYS A 130 18.52 3.18 14.82
C LYS A 130 19.24 4.36 14.20
#